data_AF-A0A2N2TXW6-F1
#
_entry.id   AF-A0A2N2TXW6-F1
#
_cell.length_a   1.000
_cell.length_b   1.000
_cell.length_c   1.000
_cell.angle_alpha   90.00
_cell.angle_beta   90.00
_cell.angle_gamma   90.00
#
_symmetry.space_group_name_H-M   'P 1'
#
loop_
_entity.id
_entity.type
_entity.pdbx_description
1 polymer ?
#
loop_
_entity_poly.entity_id
_entity_poly.type
_entity_poly.pdbx_seq_one_letter_code
_entity_poly.pdbx_strand_id
1 'polypeptide(L)'
;MKIPLKLVKGGKEADLFAEGWIKKTTIGEPRLTEIVENYRQLGYEVHVVEHREESGDGCNTCFTAGAEMGQVYGDVYIRKGSGGRSSADDELF
;
A
#
# COMPACT_ATOMS: atom_id res chain seq x y z
N MET A 1 10.96 19.66 8.67
CA MET A 1 10.88 19.90 7.22
C MET A 1 9.65 19.15 6.72
N LYS A 2 8.54 19.84 6.38
CA LYS A 2 7.29 19.18 5.97
C LYS A 2 7.40 18.81 4.51
N ILE A 3 7.44 17.52 4.18
CA ILE A 3 7.45 17.03 2.81
C ILE A 3 6.02 17.19 2.27
N PRO A 4 5.76 18.06 1.28
CA PRO A 4 4.44 18.13 0.67
C PRO A 4 4.31 16.96 -0.30
N LEU A 5 3.66 15.88 0.14
CA LEU A 5 3.22 14.83 -0.77
C LEU A 5 2.19 15.46 -1.72
N LYS A 6 2.57 15.59 -3.00
CA LYS A 6 1.68 16.08 -4.05
C LYS A 6 0.55 15.07 -4.21
N LEU A 7 -0.64 15.47 -3.76
CA LEU A 7 -1.90 14.77 -3.93
C LEU A 7 -2.11 14.49 -5.43
N VAL A 8 -2.03 13.22 -5.83
CA VAL A 8 -2.33 12.79 -7.20
C VAL A 8 -3.82 13.06 -7.44
N LYS A 9 -4.15 13.80 -8.49
CA LYS A 9 -5.50 14.33 -8.71
C LYS A 9 -6.27 13.34 -9.61
N GLY A 10 -7.07 12.48 -8.99
CA GLY A 10 -8.06 11.61 -9.65
C GLY A 10 -7.66 10.14 -9.74
N GLY A 11 -8.55 9.25 -9.25
CA GLY A 11 -8.37 7.80 -9.21
C GLY A 11 -8.65 7.23 -7.81
N LYS A 12 -8.97 5.94 -7.67
CA LYS A 12 -9.23 5.28 -6.37
C LYS A 12 -8.10 5.51 -5.35
N GLU A 13 -6.86 5.59 -5.82
CA GLU A 13 -5.69 5.89 -4.99
C GLU A 13 -5.74 7.31 -4.41
N ALA A 14 -6.19 8.30 -5.19
CA ALA A 14 -6.35 9.69 -4.74
C ALA A 14 -7.44 9.81 -3.65
N ASP A 15 -8.53 9.08 -3.79
CA ASP A 15 -9.62 9.03 -2.81
C ASP A 15 -9.12 8.43 -1.49
N LEU A 16 -8.39 7.31 -1.56
CA LEU A 16 -7.77 6.69 -0.39
C LEU A 16 -6.80 7.66 0.32
N PHE A 17 -5.95 8.37 -0.43
CA PHE A 17 -5.09 9.39 0.17
C PHE A 17 -5.88 10.53 0.84
N ALA A 18 -7.00 10.96 0.25
CA ALA A 18 -7.87 11.98 0.82
C ALA A 18 -8.58 11.49 2.11
N GLU A 19 -8.89 10.20 2.20
CA GLU A 19 -9.44 9.53 3.38
C GLU A 19 -8.39 9.23 4.48
N GLY A 20 -7.13 9.63 4.26
CA GLY A 20 -6.04 9.48 5.22
C GLY A 20 -5.36 8.11 5.19
N TRP A 21 -5.58 7.33 4.14
CA TRP A 21 -4.81 6.10 3.91
C TRP A 21 -3.41 6.42 3.38
N ILE A 22 -2.44 5.60 3.74
CA ILE A 22 -1.04 5.75 3.31
C ILE A 22 -0.64 4.45 2.59
N LYS A 23 -0.28 4.55 1.31
CA LYS A 23 0.32 3.44 0.56
C LYS A 23 1.66 3.07 1.19
N LYS A 24 1.83 1.81 1.57
CA LYS A 24 3.07 1.31 2.20
C LYS A 24 3.94 0.53 1.24
N THR A 25 3.33 -0.35 0.45
CA THR A 25 4.06 -1.19 -0.50
C THR A 25 3.12 -1.74 -1.56
N THR A 26 3.70 -2.16 -2.68
CA THR A 26 3.08 -2.97 -3.72
C THR A 26 3.81 -4.31 -3.72
N ILE A 27 3.11 -5.41 -3.45
CA ILE A 27 3.76 -6.71 -3.30
C ILE A 27 2.85 -7.85 -3.72
N GLY A 28 3.46 -8.96 -4.15
CA GLY A 28 2.76 -10.18 -4.55
C GLY A 28 2.56 -11.19 -3.42
N GLU A 29 1.67 -12.13 -3.63
CA GLU A 29 1.51 -13.32 -2.78
C GLU A 29 2.78 -14.20 -2.78
N PRO A 30 3.11 -14.86 -1.65
CA PRO A 30 2.37 -14.92 -0.38
C PRO A 30 2.64 -13.75 0.58
N ARG A 31 3.60 -12.87 0.24
CA ARG A 31 4.07 -11.79 1.13
C ARG A 31 3.03 -10.71 1.36
N LEU A 32 2.14 -10.52 0.39
CA LEU A 32 0.98 -9.65 0.51
C LEU A 32 0.12 -10.03 1.73
N THR A 33 -0.31 -11.29 1.82
CA THR A 33 -1.09 -11.79 2.96
C THR A 33 -0.36 -11.61 4.29
N GLU A 34 0.92 -11.98 4.36
CA GLU A 34 1.72 -11.86 5.60
C GLU A 34 1.79 -10.41 6.11
N ILE A 35 2.04 -9.44 5.23
CA ILE A 35 2.15 -8.03 5.61
C ILE A 35 0.81 -7.47 6.07
N VAL A 36 -0.28 -7.85 5.42
CA VAL A 36 -1.64 -7.43 5.79
C VAL A 36 -2.01 -7.91 7.19
N GLU A 37 -1.74 -9.17 7.48
CA GLU A 37 -1.98 -9.74 8.81
C GLU A 37 -1.12 -9.06 9.88
N ASN A 38 0.16 -8.81 9.59
CA ASN A 38 1.05 -8.13 10.52
C ASN A 38 0.54 -6.72 10.87
N TYR A 39 0.23 -5.88 9.87
CA TYR A 39 -0.30 -4.54 10.14
C TYR A 39 -1.61 -4.56 10.93
N ARG A 40 -2.52 -5.51 10.66
CA ARG A 40 -3.75 -5.68 11.44
C ARG A 40 -3.45 -6.05 12.90
N GLN A 41 -2.49 -6.95 13.15
CA GLN A 41 -2.07 -7.32 14.50
C GLN A 41 -1.44 -6.14 15.26
N LEU A 42 -0.75 -5.25 14.55
CA LEU A 42 -0.19 -4.01 15.10
C LEU A 42 -1.27 -2.94 15.40
N GLY A 43 -2.54 -3.20 15.09
CA GLY A 43 -3.65 -2.28 15.33
C GLY A 43 -3.83 -1.23 14.23
N TYR A 44 -3.23 -1.43 13.07
CA TYR A 44 -3.51 -0.62 11.89
C TYR A 44 -4.76 -1.11 11.16
N GLU A 45 -5.51 -0.18 10.61
CA GLU A 45 -6.48 -0.51 9.57
C GLU A 45 -5.70 -0.77 8.28
N VAL A 46 -6.05 -1.83 7.57
CA VAL A 46 -5.39 -2.23 6.32
C VAL A 46 -6.41 -2.36 5.22
N HIS A 47 -6.14 -1.66 4.12
CA HIS A 47 -6.91 -1.70 2.89
C HIS A 47 -6.00 -2.19 1.76
N VAL A 48 -6.44 -3.20 1.02
CA VAL A 48 -5.68 -3.77 -0.09
C VAL A 48 -6.44 -3.51 -1.38
N VAL A 49 -5.75 -2.95 -2.36
CA VAL A 49 -6.27 -2.76 -3.71
C VAL A 49 -5.49 -3.69 -4.63
N GLU A 50 -6.18 -4.47 -5.45
CA GLU A 50 -5.51 -5.26 -6.50
C GLU A 50 -4.69 -4.34 -7.40
N HIS A 51 -3.39 -4.61 -7.50
CA HIS A 51 -2.52 -3.83 -8.35
C HIS A 51 -2.79 -4.24 -9.80
N ARG A 52 -3.34 -3.32 -10.57
CA ARG A 52 -3.52 -3.47 -12.01
C ARG A 52 -2.47 -2.62 -12.71
N GLU A 53 -1.93 -3.17 -13.78
CA GLU A 53 -1.02 -2.45 -14.65
C GLU A 53 -1.70 -1.15 -15.11
N GLU A 54 -1.14 -0.02 -14.69
CA GLU A 54 -1.57 1.26 -15.23
C GLU A 54 -1.19 1.25 -16.72
N SER A 55 -2.15 1.54 -17.59
CA SER A 55 -1.97 1.57 -19.05
C SER A 55 -1.12 2.77 -19.52
N GLY A 56 -0.01 3.04 -18.85
CA GLY A 56 0.96 4.09 -19.16
C GLY A 56 2.35 3.52 -19.47
N ASP A 57 3.28 4.40 -19.85
CA ASP A 57 4.69 4.13 -20.23
C ASP A 57 5.58 3.58 -19.07
N GLY A 58 4.98 3.04 -18.02
CA GLY A 58 5.69 2.44 -16.88
C GLY A 58 6.26 1.06 -17.21
N CYS A 59 7.40 0.72 -16.59
CA CYS A 59 7.93 -0.63 -16.66
C CYS A 59 7.07 -1.57 -15.81
N ASN A 60 6.21 -2.35 -16.47
CA ASN A 60 5.30 -3.29 -15.81
C ASN A 60 5.75 -4.76 -15.92
N THR A 61 6.90 -5.03 -16.54
CA THR A 61 7.37 -6.38 -16.91
C THR A 61 7.35 -7.39 -15.77
N CYS A 62 7.72 -6.99 -14.55
CA CYS A 62 7.69 -7.86 -13.38
C CYS A 62 6.25 -8.25 -12.97
N PHE A 63 5.31 -7.32 -13.10
CA PHE A 63 3.90 -7.55 -12.81
C PHE A 63 3.24 -8.39 -13.92
N THR A 64 3.53 -8.10 -15.18
CA THR A 64 3.04 -8.88 -16.32
C THR A 64 3.50 -10.34 -16.24
N ALA A 65 4.82 -10.55 -16.10
CA ALA A 65 5.39 -11.89 -16.02
C ALA A 65 4.87 -12.67 -14.80
N GLY A 66 4.73 -11.99 -13.66
CA GLY A 66 4.13 -12.60 -12.48
C GLY A 66 2.66 -12.98 -12.70
N ALA A 67 1.85 -12.11 -13.31
CA ALA A 67 0.44 -12.39 -13.62
C ALA A 67 0.28 -13.58 -14.57
N GLU A 68 1.13 -13.71 -15.60
CA GLU A 68 1.18 -14.87 -16.49
C GLU A 68 1.51 -16.18 -15.74
N MET A 69 2.29 -16.09 -14.67
CA MET A 69 2.61 -17.20 -13.76
C MET A 69 1.54 -17.42 -12.68
N GLY A 70 0.43 -16.69 -12.71
CA GLY A 70 -0.66 -16.78 -11.73
C GLY A 70 -0.40 -16.03 -10.42
N GLN A 71 0.60 -15.14 -10.37
CA GLN A 71 0.92 -14.33 -9.21
C GLN A 71 -0.03 -13.13 -9.10
N VAL A 72 -0.55 -12.91 -7.90
CA VAL A 72 -1.43 -11.79 -7.59
C VAL A 72 -0.63 -10.71 -6.87
N TYR A 73 -0.77 -9.46 -7.32
CA TYR A 73 -0.13 -8.30 -6.73
C TYR A 73 -1.17 -7.36 -6.12
N GLY A 74 -0.84 -6.78 -4.98
CA GLY A 74 -1.71 -5.85 -4.26
C GLY A 74 -0.93 -4.64 -3.76
N ASP A 75 -1.59 -3.50 -3.84
CA ASP A 75 -1.20 -2.26 -3.17
C ASP A 75 -1.76 -2.27 -1.74
N VAL A 76 -0.86 -2.23 -0.76
CA VAL A 76 -1.22 -2.23 0.66
C VAL A 76 -1.24 -0.79 1.16
N TYR A 77 -2.41 -0.38 1.64
CA TYR A 77 -2.64 0.90 2.30
C TYR A 77 -2.90 0.66 3.78
N ILE A 78 -2.32 1.50 4.63
CA ILE A 78 -2.58 1.46 6.06
C ILE A 78 -3.07 2.82 6.55
N ARG A 79 -3.87 2.77 7.61
CA ARG A 79 -4.24 3.94 8.41
C ARG A 79 -4.10 3.59 9.88
N LYS A 80 -3.73 4.57 10.70
CA LYS A 80 -3.73 4.40 12.15
C LYS A 80 -5.16 4.09 12.60
N GLY A 81 -5.38 2.88 13.11
CA GLY A 81 -6.63 2.55 13.77
C GLY A 81 -6.77 3.37 15.04
N SER A 82 -8.00 3.60 15.49
CA SER A 82 -8.31 4.39 16.70
C SER A 82 -7.72 3.82 18.00
N GLY A 83 -7.04 2.66 17.97
CA GLY A 83 -6.38 2.02 19.11
C GLY A 83 -4.87 1.74 18.94
N GLY A 84 -4.24 2.15 17.83
CA GLY A 84 -2.83 1.87 17.57
C GLY A 84 -1.89 2.89 18.21
N ARG A 85 -1.03 2.44 19.14
CA ARG A 85 0.06 3.25 19.71
C ARG A 85 0.83 3.95 18.57
N SER A 86 0.95 5.28 18.67
CA SER A 86 1.73 6.10 17.75
C SER A 86 3.12 5.50 17.54
N SER A 87 3.42 5.08 16.30
CA SER A 87 4.78 4.74 15.82
C SER A 87 5.71 5.96 15.75
N ALA A 88 5.71 6.78 16.81
CA ALA A 88 6.72 7.79 17.06
C ALA A 88 7.95 7.21 17.78
N ASP A 89 8.04 5.87 17.90
CA ASP A 89 9.14 5.17 18.58
C ASP A 89 10.09 4.43 17.62
N ASP A 90 9.77 4.38 16.32
CA ASP A 90 10.60 3.67 15.32
C ASP A 90 11.55 4.63 14.55
N GLU A 91 11.85 5.79 15.13
CA GLU A 91 13.05 6.58 14.77
C GLU A 91 14.18 6.27 15.76
N LEU A 92 14.60 5.00 15.84
CA LEU A 92 15.91 4.65 16.39
C LEU A 92 16.92 4.75 15.25
N PHE A 93 17.64 5.87 15.24
CA PHE A 93 18.76 6.21 14.35
C PHE A 93 19.86 5.15 14.34
#